data_AF-A0AAJ1FSN5-F1
#
_entry.id   AF-A0AAJ1FSN5-F1
#
_cell.length_a   1.000
_cell.length_b   1.000
_cell.length_c   1.000
_cell.angle_alpha   90.00
_cell.angle_beta   90.00
_cell.angle_gamma   90.00
#
_symmetry.space_group_name_H-M   'P 1'
#
loop_
_entity.id
_entity.type
_entity.pdbx_description
1 polymer ?
#
loop_
_entity_poly.entity_id
_entity_poly.type
_entity_poly.pdbx_seq_one_letter_code
_entity_poly.pdbx_strand_id
1 'polypeptide(L)'
;MAISMFDVIFLTALSLSGLCRFFYTEIRKNNVSFNKTVLALSFTTSALFCHTAMAGTDINVHGIIAPNACTASVVGGEALDWGITQHKDLNQTAVNTFAAKQVTLQVSCPSAQKVAFWATDPNESSAMVGVNTNNRSGHADSTRIFGLGMDPVTGNKLGNFTLSPVSSTVDGVTNTTSFGYQNSGSHSGTAFGRVLNADWSYKKTEDWTPWDETTSAPASGKVISWVFDVEPQLNAGNMITNAQQVDWQGTAQINVRYF
;
A
#
# COMPACT_ATOMS: atom_id res chain seq x y z
N MET A 1 -1.93 71.76 33.98
CA MET A 1 -2.76 72.58 33.07
C MET A 1 -2.38 72.18 31.64
N ALA A 2 -3.38 71.76 30.85
CA ALA A 2 -3.35 71.43 29.41
C ALA A 2 -2.43 70.27 28.96
N ILE A 3 -2.93 69.08 28.57
CA ILE A 3 -3.74 68.68 27.39
C ILE A 3 -2.86 68.41 26.14
N SER A 4 -2.81 67.11 25.78
CA SER A 4 -2.82 66.42 24.45
C SER A 4 -1.94 66.94 23.29
N MET A 5 -1.44 66.15 22.34
CA MET A 5 -2.10 65.09 21.55
C MET A 5 -1.05 64.18 20.86
N PHE A 6 -1.47 62.93 20.64
CA PHE A 6 -1.10 61.93 19.62
C PHE A 6 -0.26 62.47 18.42
N ASP A 7 0.77 61.78 17.93
CA ASP A 7 0.61 60.55 17.15
C ASP A 7 1.77 59.54 17.23
N VAL A 8 1.36 58.28 17.13
CA VAL A 8 2.16 57.06 17.08
C VAL A 8 2.47 56.73 15.62
N ILE A 9 3.73 56.54 15.24
CA ILE A 9 4.10 55.51 14.26
C ILE A 9 5.35 54.79 14.77
N PHE A 10 5.13 53.55 15.21
CA PHE A 10 6.15 52.55 15.48
C PHE A 10 6.58 51.93 14.15
N LEU A 11 7.89 51.91 13.85
CA LEU A 11 8.43 50.84 13.02
C LEU A 11 9.83 50.46 13.52
N THR A 12 9.84 49.48 14.41
CA THR A 12 10.99 48.63 14.70
C THR A 12 11.33 47.76 13.49
N ALA A 13 12.57 47.87 13.01
CA ALA A 13 13.29 46.79 12.33
C ALA A 13 14.77 47.01 12.69
N LEU A 14 15.27 46.35 13.73
CA LEU A 14 16.04 45.10 13.62
C LEU A 14 16.67 44.84 12.24
N SER A 15 17.98 44.59 12.33
CA SER A 15 18.71 43.65 11.49
C SER A 15 19.08 44.09 10.07
N LEU A 16 20.31 44.58 10.03
CA LEU A 16 21.36 44.26 9.06
C LEU A 16 21.20 44.71 7.61
N SER A 17 22.22 45.48 7.24
CA SER A 17 22.70 45.78 5.89
C SER A 17 21.86 46.76 5.08
N GLY A 18 22.39 47.98 4.92
CA GLY A 18 21.90 48.92 3.91
C GLY A 18 21.61 50.33 4.43
N LEU A 19 22.52 50.98 5.15
CA LEU A 19 22.46 52.42 5.36
C LEU A 19 23.82 53.07 5.09
N CYS A 20 23.86 53.78 3.97
CA CYS A 20 24.90 54.72 3.58
C CYS A 20 24.99 55.83 4.66
N ARG A 21 26.10 55.87 5.41
CA ARG A 21 26.38 56.95 6.37
C ARG A 21 27.17 58.03 5.66
N PHE A 22 26.53 59.18 5.41
CA PHE A 22 27.23 60.43 5.15
C PHE A 22 27.92 60.90 6.43
N PHE A 23 29.25 60.94 6.43
CA PHE A 23 30.04 61.73 7.38
C PHE A 23 30.61 62.93 6.65
N TYR A 24 30.13 64.13 7.02
CA TYR A 24 30.71 65.40 6.61
C TYR A 24 31.73 65.81 7.69
N THR A 25 32.98 66.02 7.31
CA THR A 25 34.00 66.61 8.19
C THR A 25 34.35 67.99 7.65
N GLU A 26 34.12 69.03 8.46
CA GLU A 26 34.57 70.39 8.18
C GLU A 26 36.10 70.48 8.03
N ILE A 27 36.57 71.22 7.04
CA ILE A 27 37.95 71.75 7.02
C ILE A 27 37.87 73.26 7.31
N ARG A 28 38.43 73.65 8.46
CA ARG A 28 38.60 75.06 8.84
C ARG A 28 39.51 75.78 7.85
N LYS A 29 39.08 76.99 7.45
CA LYS A 29 39.91 77.99 6.76
C LYS A 29 41.10 78.39 7.62
N ASN A 30 42.29 78.47 7.02
CA ASN A 30 43.35 79.33 7.52
C ASN A 30 43.95 80.16 6.38
N ASN A 31 44.09 81.46 6.65
CA ASN A 31 44.46 82.51 5.70
C ASN A 31 45.97 82.51 5.43
N VAL A 32 46.40 82.40 4.17
CA VAL A 32 47.68 82.96 3.71
C VAL A 32 47.52 83.49 2.27
N SER A 33 48.05 84.69 2.04
CA SER A 33 47.84 85.56 0.87
C SER A 33 48.73 85.24 -0.34
N PHE A 34 48.08 85.20 -1.50
CA PHE A 34 48.48 85.61 -2.87
C PHE A 34 49.97 85.73 -3.25
N ASN A 35 50.40 84.92 -4.23
CA ASN A 35 51.20 85.44 -5.35
C ASN A 35 50.88 84.66 -6.64
N LYS A 36 50.89 85.37 -7.77
CA LYS A 36 50.39 84.93 -9.08
C LYS A 36 51.39 84.02 -9.81
N THR A 37 50.81 83.21 -10.70
CA THR A 37 51.34 82.68 -11.98
C THR A 37 51.67 81.17 -12.06
N VAL A 38 51.00 80.52 -13.02
CA VAL A 38 51.31 79.31 -13.82
C VAL A 38 50.66 77.96 -13.43
N LEU A 39 49.94 77.45 -14.44
CA LEU A 39 49.40 76.12 -14.73
C LEU A 39 50.08 74.90 -14.06
N ALA A 40 49.24 73.95 -13.62
CA ALA A 40 49.40 72.52 -13.96
C ALA A 40 48.07 71.74 -13.78
N LEU A 41 47.65 71.06 -14.85
CA LEU A 41 46.56 70.09 -14.94
C LEU A 41 46.95 68.80 -14.22
N SER A 42 46.07 68.19 -13.41
CA SER A 42 46.07 66.75 -13.12
C SER A 42 44.71 66.32 -12.55
N PHE A 43 43.91 65.62 -13.36
CA PHE A 43 42.79 64.82 -12.91
C PHE A 43 43.33 63.55 -12.23
N THR A 44 42.99 63.31 -10.98
CA THR A 44 43.11 61.97 -10.37
C THR A 44 41.73 61.50 -9.94
N THR A 45 41.24 60.56 -10.75
CA THR A 45 40.03 59.78 -10.60
C THR A 45 39.96 59.08 -9.24
N SER A 46 38.92 59.39 -8.47
CA SER A 46 38.57 58.70 -7.23
C SER A 46 37.98 57.32 -7.57
N ALA A 47 38.81 56.28 -7.59
CA ALA A 47 38.35 54.90 -7.72
C ALA A 47 37.87 54.38 -6.35
N LEU A 48 36.55 54.41 -6.14
CA LEU A 48 35.88 53.71 -5.06
C LEU A 48 35.98 52.20 -5.33
N PHE A 49 36.87 51.49 -4.65
CA PHE A 49 36.84 50.02 -4.61
C PHE A 49 35.70 49.57 -3.69
N CYS A 50 34.48 49.52 -4.25
CA CYS A 50 33.36 48.83 -3.62
C CYS A 50 33.69 47.34 -3.59
N HIS A 51 33.89 46.78 -2.40
CA HIS A 51 33.97 45.34 -2.19
C HIS A 51 32.64 44.73 -2.61
N THR A 52 32.64 43.89 -3.65
CA THR A 52 31.45 43.14 -4.07
C THR A 52 31.14 42.10 -2.99
N ALA A 53 30.14 42.37 -2.15
CA ALA A 53 29.56 41.34 -1.30
C ALA A 53 28.86 40.32 -2.19
N MET A 54 29.42 39.11 -2.27
CA MET A 54 28.80 37.99 -2.97
C MET A 54 27.92 37.24 -1.97
N ALA A 55 26.60 37.38 -2.11
CA ALA A 55 25.64 36.49 -1.46
C ALA A 55 25.32 35.35 -2.44
N GLY A 56 25.81 34.15 -2.16
CA GLY A 56 25.40 32.93 -2.85
C GLY A 56 24.25 32.28 -2.08
N THR A 57 23.11 32.09 -2.74
CA THR A 57 22.00 31.29 -2.23
C THR A 57 21.82 30.07 -3.11
N ASP A 58 21.77 28.89 -2.52
CA ASP A 58 21.60 27.64 -3.26
C ASP A 58 20.18 27.52 -3.84
N ILE A 59 20.09 27.07 -5.10
CA ILE A 59 18.84 26.60 -5.69
C ILE A 59 18.82 25.08 -5.54
N ASN A 60 18.06 24.60 -4.56
CA ASN A 60 17.88 23.17 -4.33
C ASN A 60 16.66 22.67 -5.12
N VAL A 61 16.91 21.83 -6.12
CA VAL A 61 15.88 21.19 -6.94
C VAL A 61 15.70 19.76 -6.45
N HIS A 62 14.48 19.43 -6.03
CA HIS A 62 14.10 18.07 -5.64
C HIS A 62 12.86 17.63 -6.41
N GLY A 63 12.81 16.35 -6.74
CA GLY A 63 11.64 15.68 -7.29
C GLY A 63 11.65 14.21 -6.86
N ILE A 64 10.47 13.65 -6.65
CA ILE A 64 10.26 12.22 -6.42
C ILE A 64 9.38 11.72 -7.56
N ILE A 65 9.86 10.72 -8.31
CA ILE A 65 9.06 10.00 -9.30
C ILE A 65 8.61 8.70 -8.65
N ALA A 66 7.32 8.59 -8.32
CA ALA A 66 6.73 7.33 -7.91
C ALA A 66 6.37 6.49 -9.14
N PRO A 67 6.55 5.16 -9.12
CA PRO A 67 6.06 4.31 -10.19
C PRO A 67 4.53 4.37 -10.26
N ASN A 68 3.97 4.20 -11.47
CA ASN A 68 2.53 4.03 -11.61
C ASN A 68 2.15 2.67 -11.02
N ALA A 69 1.67 2.64 -9.77
CA ALA A 69 1.34 1.41 -9.05
C ALA A 69 0.00 0.83 -9.50
N CYS A 70 -0.12 -0.50 -9.48
CA CYS A 70 -1.42 -1.15 -9.65
C CYS A 70 -2.29 -0.94 -8.39
N THR A 71 -3.60 -0.88 -8.58
CA THR A 71 -4.58 -0.85 -7.49
C THR A 71 -5.25 -2.22 -7.35
N ALA A 72 -5.33 -2.77 -6.14
CA ALA A 72 -6.00 -4.03 -5.85
C ALA A 72 -7.28 -3.79 -5.03
N SER A 73 -8.33 -4.56 -5.31
CA SER A 73 -9.59 -4.52 -4.56
C SER A 73 -10.25 -5.90 -4.53
N VAL A 74 -11.03 -6.17 -3.49
CA VAL A 74 -11.81 -7.39 -3.36
C VAL A 74 -13.29 -7.05 -3.53
N VAL A 75 -13.94 -7.68 -4.51
CA VAL A 75 -15.35 -7.47 -4.86
C VAL A 75 -16.16 -8.69 -4.44
N GLY A 76 -17.31 -8.46 -3.81
CA GLY A 76 -18.20 -9.54 -3.32
C GLY A 76 -17.82 -10.08 -1.94
N GLY A 77 -16.78 -9.55 -1.28
CA GLY A 77 -16.39 -9.96 0.07
C GLY A 77 -17.51 -9.77 1.10
N GLU A 78 -18.31 -8.72 0.95
CA GLU A 78 -19.46 -8.44 1.84
C GLU A 78 -20.62 -9.45 1.66
N ALA A 79 -20.64 -10.21 0.58
CA ALA A 79 -21.64 -11.25 0.33
C ALA A 79 -21.30 -12.61 0.96
N LEU A 80 -20.11 -12.73 1.58
CA LEU A 80 -19.60 -13.93 2.26
C LEU A 80 -20.25 -14.12 3.65
N ASP A 81 -21.58 -14.08 3.70
CA ASP A 81 -22.39 -14.32 4.90
C ASP A 81 -23.32 -15.51 4.70
N TRP A 82 -23.11 -16.60 5.43
CA TRP A 82 -23.95 -17.81 5.32
C TRP A 82 -25.19 -17.79 6.21
N GLY A 83 -25.48 -16.66 6.84
CA GLY A 83 -26.60 -16.47 7.73
C GLY A 83 -26.47 -17.27 9.02
N ILE A 84 -27.60 -17.41 9.71
CA ILE A 84 -27.67 -18.09 11.01
C ILE A 84 -27.86 -19.59 10.79
N THR A 85 -26.86 -20.37 11.20
CA THR A 85 -26.98 -21.83 11.30
C THR A 85 -27.45 -22.21 12.70
N GLN A 86 -28.59 -22.89 12.80
CA GLN A 86 -29.07 -23.39 14.09
C GLN A 86 -28.24 -24.60 14.52
N HIS A 87 -27.84 -24.66 15.79
CA HIS A 87 -27.03 -25.76 16.32
C HIS A 87 -27.66 -27.14 16.07
N LYS A 88 -28.99 -27.24 16.22
CA LYS A 88 -29.77 -28.46 15.97
C LYS A 88 -29.66 -28.99 14.53
N ASP A 89 -29.33 -28.12 13.57
CA ASP A 89 -29.24 -28.46 12.15
C ASP A 89 -27.81 -28.89 11.76
N LEU A 90 -26.85 -28.77 12.69
CA LEU A 90 -25.50 -29.30 12.50
C LEU A 90 -25.52 -30.83 12.59
N ASN A 91 -24.77 -31.47 11.70
CA ASN A 91 -24.34 -32.84 11.89
C ASN A 91 -23.48 -32.93 13.16
N GLN A 92 -23.95 -33.72 14.12
CA GLN A 92 -23.34 -33.79 15.44
C GLN A 92 -22.05 -34.59 15.48
N THR A 93 -21.71 -35.39 14.45
CA THR A 93 -20.56 -36.31 14.48
C THR A 93 -19.64 -36.18 13.26
N ALA A 94 -19.97 -35.31 12.32
CA ALA A 94 -19.18 -35.05 11.12
C ALA A 94 -19.09 -33.56 10.84
N VAL A 95 -18.12 -33.15 10.03
CA VAL A 95 -17.96 -31.76 9.60
C VAL A 95 -19.18 -31.29 8.79
N ASN A 96 -19.50 -30.01 8.93
CA ASN A 96 -20.66 -29.37 8.31
C ASN A 96 -20.18 -28.49 7.16
N THR A 97 -20.42 -28.93 5.92
CA THR A 97 -20.01 -28.20 4.71
C THR A 97 -21.11 -27.26 4.25
N PHE A 98 -20.73 -26.02 3.95
CA PHE A 98 -21.64 -24.99 3.46
C PHE A 98 -21.46 -24.77 1.96
N ALA A 99 -22.49 -24.28 1.28
CA ALA A 99 -22.42 -23.98 -0.14
C ALA A 99 -21.35 -22.92 -0.42
N ALA A 100 -20.55 -23.12 -1.47
CA ALA A 100 -19.55 -22.14 -1.86
C ALA A 100 -20.17 -20.79 -2.25
N LYS A 101 -19.46 -19.70 -1.93
CA LYS A 101 -19.79 -18.34 -2.38
C LYS A 101 -18.60 -17.70 -3.07
N GLN A 102 -18.88 -16.88 -4.09
CA GLN A 102 -17.81 -16.32 -4.91
C GLN A 102 -17.32 -14.98 -4.39
N VAL A 103 -16.01 -14.80 -4.52
CA VAL A 103 -15.32 -13.53 -4.33
C VAL A 103 -14.40 -13.27 -5.51
N THR A 104 -14.26 -12.00 -5.90
CA THR A 104 -13.36 -11.60 -6.98
C THR A 104 -12.25 -10.70 -6.44
N LEU A 105 -10.99 -11.09 -6.64
CA LEU A 105 -9.85 -10.18 -6.50
C LEU A 105 -9.66 -9.47 -7.84
N GLN A 106 -9.61 -8.13 -7.83
CA GLN A 106 -9.39 -7.33 -9.03
C GLN A 106 -8.17 -6.44 -8.86
N VAL A 107 -7.28 -6.47 -9.85
CA VAL A 107 -6.08 -5.64 -9.92
C VAL A 107 -6.11 -4.85 -11.23
N SER A 108 -5.96 -3.53 -11.13
CA SER A 108 -5.87 -2.62 -12.27
C SER A 108 -4.51 -1.95 -12.31
N CYS A 109 -3.84 -2.05 -13.46
CA CYS A 109 -2.50 -1.56 -13.69
C CYS A 109 -2.49 -0.49 -14.82
N PRO A 110 -1.62 0.53 -14.71
CA PRO A 110 -1.50 1.61 -15.69
C PRO A 110 -0.80 1.17 -16.99
N SER A 111 0.02 0.13 -16.92
CA SER A 111 0.63 -0.56 -18.05
C SER A 111 0.41 -2.07 -17.91
N ALA A 112 0.64 -2.83 -18.98
CA ALA A 112 0.58 -4.28 -18.90
C ALA A 112 1.67 -4.79 -17.94
N GLN A 113 1.29 -5.61 -16.97
CA GLN A 113 2.17 -6.19 -15.96
C GLN A 113 1.79 -7.65 -15.74
N LYS A 114 2.75 -8.46 -15.29
CA LYS A 114 2.44 -9.74 -14.67
C LYS A 114 2.21 -9.50 -13.19
N VAL A 115 1.18 -10.12 -12.64
CA VAL A 115 0.76 -9.91 -11.26
C VAL A 115 0.55 -11.24 -10.58
N ALA A 116 1.10 -11.38 -9.38
CA ALA A 116 0.82 -12.50 -8.51
C ALA A 116 0.26 -11.99 -7.17
N PHE A 117 -0.55 -12.81 -6.53
CA PHE A 117 -1.00 -12.58 -5.17
C PHE A 117 -0.61 -13.73 -4.26
N TRP A 118 -0.54 -13.45 -2.97
CA TRP A 118 -0.54 -14.48 -1.93
C TRP A 118 -1.52 -14.12 -0.83
N ALA A 119 -1.99 -15.13 -0.11
CA ALA A 119 -2.94 -14.99 0.98
C ALA A 119 -2.37 -15.59 2.27
N THR A 120 -2.47 -14.84 3.36
CA THR A 120 -2.10 -15.28 4.70
C THR A 120 -3.34 -15.43 5.58
N ASP A 121 -3.24 -16.28 6.60
CA ASP A 121 -4.31 -16.46 7.59
C ASP A 121 -3.85 -15.86 8.94
N PRO A 122 -4.37 -14.69 9.35
CA PRO A 122 -4.07 -14.12 10.67
C PRO A 122 -4.51 -15.00 11.84
N ASN A 123 -5.46 -15.91 11.61
CA ASN A 123 -6.07 -16.78 12.60
C ASN A 123 -5.73 -18.27 12.37
N GLU A 124 -4.56 -18.56 11.77
CA GLU A 124 -4.17 -19.92 11.37
C GLU A 124 -4.23 -20.96 12.50
N SER A 125 -3.96 -20.54 13.73
CA SER A 125 -4.04 -21.41 14.91
C SER A 125 -5.45 -22.01 15.12
N SER A 126 -6.49 -21.33 14.64
CA SER A 126 -7.89 -21.76 14.72
C SER A 126 -8.30 -22.70 13.58
N ALA A 127 -7.48 -22.85 12.54
CA ALA A 127 -7.80 -23.71 11.40
C ALA A 127 -7.82 -25.19 11.79
N MET A 128 -8.88 -25.89 11.37
CA MET A 128 -9.06 -27.32 11.59
C MET A 128 -9.14 -28.05 10.26
N VAL A 129 -8.44 -29.18 10.09
CA VAL A 129 -8.55 -30.01 8.89
C VAL A 129 -9.98 -30.52 8.74
N GLY A 130 -10.53 -30.37 7.54
CA GLY A 130 -11.85 -30.83 7.15
C GLY A 130 -11.80 -32.01 6.18
N VAL A 131 -12.83 -32.12 5.32
CA VAL A 131 -12.92 -33.16 4.28
C VAL A 131 -12.94 -32.53 2.90
N ASN A 132 -12.17 -33.08 1.96
CA ASN A 132 -12.16 -32.57 0.60
C ASN A 132 -13.54 -32.66 -0.06
N THR A 133 -13.88 -31.64 -0.82
CA THR A 133 -15.10 -31.53 -1.62
C THR A 133 -14.74 -31.48 -3.10
N ASN A 134 -15.69 -31.86 -3.97
CA ASN A 134 -15.54 -31.75 -5.42
C ASN A 134 -14.29 -32.43 -6.00
N ASN A 135 -13.79 -33.50 -5.36
CA ASN A 135 -12.52 -34.17 -5.69
C ASN A 135 -11.28 -33.25 -5.72
N ARG A 136 -11.37 -32.07 -5.11
CA ARG A 136 -10.30 -31.07 -5.04
C ARG A 136 -9.52 -31.23 -3.74
N SER A 137 -8.19 -31.16 -3.82
CA SER A 137 -7.33 -31.08 -2.64
C SER A 137 -7.43 -29.70 -2.00
N GLY A 138 -8.02 -29.62 -0.81
CA GLY A 138 -8.26 -28.36 -0.11
C GLY A 138 -8.44 -28.58 1.38
N HIS A 139 -9.69 -28.79 1.81
CA HIS A 139 -10.09 -28.92 3.21
C HIS A 139 -9.28 -29.95 4.02
N ALA A 140 -8.83 -31.03 3.40
CA ALA A 140 -8.05 -32.08 4.06
C ALA A 140 -6.54 -31.76 4.19
N ASP A 141 -6.07 -30.62 3.68
CA ASP A 141 -4.67 -30.18 3.70
C ASP A 141 -4.52 -28.92 4.56
N SER A 142 -3.81 -29.02 5.69
CA SER A 142 -3.61 -27.91 6.63
C SER A 142 -2.93 -26.69 6.01
N THR A 143 -2.20 -26.87 4.90
CA THR A 143 -1.51 -25.79 4.19
C THR A 143 -2.42 -25.01 3.23
N ARG A 144 -3.68 -25.47 3.03
CA ARG A 144 -4.65 -24.91 2.08
C ARG A 144 -5.94 -24.38 2.71
N ILE A 145 -6.00 -24.41 4.04
CA ILE A 145 -7.17 -24.00 4.81
C ILE A 145 -6.89 -22.74 5.61
N PHE A 146 -7.95 -21.97 5.84
CA PHE A 146 -7.98 -20.78 6.66
C PHE A 146 -8.94 -20.98 7.83
N GLY A 147 -8.63 -20.45 9.01
CA GLY A 147 -9.40 -20.66 10.23
C GLY A 147 -10.69 -19.85 10.30
N LEU A 148 -11.69 -20.42 11.00
CA LEU A 148 -12.98 -19.77 11.28
C LEU A 148 -13.14 -19.34 12.75
N GLY A 149 -12.05 -19.37 13.52
CA GLY A 149 -12.04 -19.00 14.94
C GLY A 149 -12.23 -20.18 15.90
N MET A 150 -12.33 -19.83 17.17
CA MET A 150 -12.42 -20.76 18.31
C MET A 150 -13.77 -20.61 18.98
N ASP A 151 -14.32 -21.72 19.45
CA ASP A 151 -15.52 -21.72 20.27
C ASP A 151 -15.21 -21.04 21.61
N PRO A 152 -15.95 -20.00 22.00
CA PRO A 152 -15.66 -19.22 23.21
C PRO A 152 -15.96 -19.97 24.52
N VAL A 153 -16.72 -21.07 24.48
CA VAL A 153 -17.08 -21.88 25.65
C VAL A 153 -16.18 -23.09 25.77
N THR A 154 -16.02 -23.85 24.69
CA THR A 154 -15.29 -25.13 24.71
C THR A 154 -13.80 -24.96 24.40
N GLY A 155 -13.40 -23.87 23.75
CA GLY A 155 -12.06 -23.68 23.22
C GLY A 155 -11.75 -24.59 22.01
N ASN A 156 -12.75 -25.28 21.45
CA ASN A 156 -12.57 -26.08 20.26
C ASN A 156 -12.46 -25.21 19.01
N LYS A 157 -11.78 -25.70 17.98
CA LYS A 157 -11.74 -25.05 16.67
C LYS A 157 -13.11 -25.12 16.00
N LEU A 158 -13.60 -23.98 15.51
CA LEU A 158 -14.92 -23.90 14.87
C LEU A 158 -14.94 -24.51 13.49
N GLY A 159 -13.84 -24.45 12.75
CA GLY A 159 -13.81 -24.95 11.39
C GLY A 159 -12.71 -24.35 10.55
N ASN A 160 -12.92 -24.40 9.25
CA ASN A 160 -12.04 -23.83 8.27
C ASN A 160 -12.80 -23.36 7.02
N PHE A 161 -12.13 -22.61 6.15
CA PHE A 161 -12.57 -22.40 4.78
C PHE A 161 -11.41 -22.54 3.81
N THR A 162 -11.73 -22.77 2.53
CA THR A 162 -10.75 -22.80 1.44
C THR A 162 -10.99 -21.66 0.46
N LEU A 163 -9.94 -21.28 -0.27
CA LEU A 163 -10.04 -20.46 -1.47
C LEU A 163 -9.83 -21.37 -2.69
N SER A 164 -10.93 -21.77 -3.30
CA SER A 164 -10.94 -22.64 -4.46
C SER A 164 -10.93 -21.81 -5.74
N PRO A 165 -9.97 -21.99 -6.67
CA PRO A 165 -9.97 -21.23 -7.91
C PRO A 165 -11.12 -21.61 -8.83
N VAL A 166 -11.74 -20.58 -9.42
CA VAL A 166 -12.75 -20.73 -10.47
C VAL A 166 -12.16 -20.31 -11.80
N SER A 167 -11.68 -19.07 -11.89
CA SER A 167 -11.12 -18.51 -13.12
C SER A 167 -10.18 -17.34 -12.85
N SER A 168 -9.36 -17.03 -13.83
CA SER A 168 -8.64 -15.77 -13.92
C SER A 168 -8.97 -15.09 -15.25
N THR A 169 -9.00 -13.75 -15.28
CA THR A 169 -9.23 -12.97 -16.50
C THR A 169 -8.17 -11.90 -16.61
N VAL A 170 -7.58 -11.76 -17.80
CA VAL A 170 -6.57 -10.74 -18.12
C VAL A 170 -7.00 -10.01 -19.38
N ASP A 171 -7.22 -8.70 -19.28
CA ASP A 171 -7.66 -7.84 -20.39
C ASP A 171 -8.84 -8.42 -21.19
N GLY A 172 -9.80 -9.03 -20.48
CA GLY A 172 -11.00 -9.63 -21.06
C GLY A 172 -10.84 -11.08 -21.53
N VAL A 173 -9.64 -11.67 -21.47
CA VAL A 173 -9.40 -13.07 -21.80
C VAL A 173 -9.48 -13.92 -20.53
N THR A 174 -10.48 -14.80 -20.45
CA THR A 174 -10.73 -15.65 -19.28
C THR A 174 -10.09 -17.03 -19.44
N ASN A 175 -9.38 -17.48 -18.41
CA ASN A 175 -8.90 -18.85 -18.22
C ASN A 175 -9.65 -19.48 -17.04
N THR A 176 -10.40 -20.54 -17.30
CA THR A 176 -11.15 -21.33 -16.30
C THR A 176 -10.49 -22.67 -15.96
N THR A 177 -9.32 -22.95 -16.52
CA THR A 177 -8.69 -24.27 -16.50
C THR A 177 -7.53 -24.35 -15.53
N SER A 178 -6.71 -23.29 -15.48
CA SER A 178 -5.45 -23.31 -14.72
C SER A 178 -5.07 -21.95 -14.13
N PHE A 179 -4.17 -22.01 -13.15
CA PHE A 179 -3.44 -20.88 -12.59
C PHE A 179 -1.94 -21.17 -12.63
N GLY A 180 -1.14 -20.11 -12.61
CA GLY A 180 0.27 -20.20 -12.37
C GLY A 180 0.52 -20.21 -10.87
N TYR A 181 1.42 -21.08 -10.40
CA TYR A 181 1.80 -21.11 -8.99
C TYR A 181 3.32 -21.07 -8.82
N GLN A 182 3.77 -20.45 -7.73
CA GLN A 182 5.16 -20.50 -7.30
C GLN A 182 5.24 -20.74 -5.79
N ASN A 183 5.89 -21.82 -5.37
CA ASN A 183 6.07 -22.16 -3.96
C ASN A 183 7.49 -21.76 -3.52
N SER A 184 7.70 -20.50 -3.15
CA SER A 184 9.02 -20.01 -2.67
C SER A 184 9.00 -19.41 -1.28
N GLY A 185 7.82 -19.06 -0.74
CA GLY A 185 7.67 -18.35 0.55
C GLY A 185 8.31 -16.96 0.62
N SER A 186 9.23 -16.61 -0.29
CA SER A 186 9.87 -15.30 -0.39
C SER A 186 9.03 -14.29 -1.21
N HIS A 187 7.98 -14.74 -1.87
CA HIS A 187 7.08 -13.90 -2.68
C HIS A 187 7.82 -13.01 -3.70
N SER A 188 8.87 -13.53 -4.34
CA SER A 188 9.80 -12.72 -5.15
C SER A 188 10.22 -13.34 -6.49
N GLY A 189 9.94 -14.62 -6.74
CA GLY A 189 10.40 -15.24 -7.97
C GLY A 189 9.48 -15.00 -9.16
N THR A 190 9.97 -15.36 -10.34
CA THR A 190 9.29 -15.10 -11.62
C THR A 190 9.06 -16.36 -12.43
N ALA A 191 9.56 -17.50 -11.95
CA ALA A 191 9.33 -18.82 -12.53
C ALA A 191 8.10 -19.46 -11.87
N PHE A 192 7.03 -19.59 -12.65
CA PHE A 192 5.78 -20.20 -12.19
C PHE A 192 5.56 -21.54 -12.90
N GLY A 193 5.10 -22.53 -12.14
CA GLY A 193 4.53 -23.75 -12.68
C GLY A 193 3.05 -23.57 -12.97
N ARG A 194 2.42 -24.58 -13.56
CA ARG A 194 1.00 -24.63 -13.87
C ARG A 194 0.26 -25.57 -12.93
N VAL A 195 -0.90 -25.16 -12.43
CA VAL A 195 -1.81 -26.00 -11.63
C VAL A 195 -3.23 -25.94 -12.21
N LEU A 196 -3.95 -27.06 -12.20
CA LEU A 196 -5.34 -27.13 -12.68
C LEU A 196 -6.33 -26.69 -11.59
N ASN A 197 -7.35 -25.94 -12.00
CA ASN A 197 -8.37 -25.42 -11.08
C ASN A 197 -9.18 -26.53 -10.41
N ALA A 198 -9.37 -27.65 -11.12
CA ALA A 198 -10.13 -28.79 -10.61
C ALA A 198 -9.42 -29.53 -9.47
N ASP A 199 -8.09 -29.46 -9.41
CA ASP A 199 -7.30 -30.37 -8.60
C ASP A 199 -6.94 -29.78 -7.23
N TRP A 200 -6.73 -28.46 -7.14
CA TRP A 200 -6.14 -27.84 -5.95
C TRP A 200 -6.84 -26.54 -5.53
N SER A 201 -7.08 -26.39 -4.23
CA SER A 201 -7.37 -25.10 -3.59
C SER A 201 -6.07 -24.32 -3.35
N TYR A 202 -6.17 -23.01 -3.13
CA TYR A 202 -5.02 -22.16 -2.84
C TYR A 202 -4.19 -22.66 -1.65
N LYS A 203 -2.86 -22.63 -1.77
CA LYS A 203 -1.92 -22.97 -0.69
C LYS A 203 -1.29 -21.71 -0.13
N LYS A 204 -1.27 -21.57 1.19
CA LYS A 204 -0.75 -20.38 1.89
C LYS A 204 0.74 -20.07 1.63
N THR A 205 1.52 -21.04 1.17
CA THR A 205 2.95 -20.85 0.83
C THR A 205 3.20 -20.51 -0.64
N GLU A 206 2.15 -20.43 -1.46
CA GLU A 206 2.23 -20.21 -2.90
C GLU A 206 1.88 -18.78 -3.30
N ASP A 207 2.57 -18.27 -4.31
CA ASP A 207 2.10 -17.16 -5.12
C ASP A 207 1.25 -17.69 -6.26
N TRP A 208 0.13 -17.04 -6.52
CA TRP A 208 -0.74 -17.39 -7.63
C TRP A 208 -0.83 -16.24 -8.63
N THR A 209 -0.74 -16.58 -9.91
CA THR A 209 -0.80 -15.64 -11.04
C THR A 209 -1.76 -16.18 -12.10
N PRO A 210 -2.43 -15.33 -12.90
CA PRO A 210 -3.15 -15.81 -14.07
C PRO A 210 -2.17 -16.51 -15.01
N TRP A 211 -2.61 -17.63 -15.59
CA TRP A 211 -1.80 -18.44 -16.50
C TRP A 211 -2.25 -18.22 -17.94
N ASP A 212 -1.30 -17.99 -18.83
CA ASP A 212 -1.54 -18.01 -20.26
C ASP A 212 -1.19 -19.39 -20.81
N GLU A 213 -2.21 -20.14 -21.22
CA GLU A 213 -2.05 -21.49 -21.77
C GLU A 213 -1.31 -21.51 -23.12
N THR A 214 -1.36 -20.41 -23.88
CA THR A 214 -0.71 -20.32 -25.19
C THR A 214 0.79 -20.17 -25.03
N THR A 215 1.22 -19.30 -24.12
CA THR A 215 2.65 -19.04 -23.88
C THR A 215 3.25 -19.90 -22.78
N SER A 216 2.43 -20.68 -22.07
CA SER A 216 2.85 -21.49 -20.91
C SER A 216 3.64 -20.68 -19.88
N ALA A 217 3.13 -19.49 -19.57
CA ALA A 217 3.77 -18.54 -18.67
C ALA A 217 2.72 -17.68 -17.94
N PRO A 218 3.12 -16.90 -16.92
CA PRO A 218 2.24 -15.90 -16.32
C PRO A 218 1.72 -14.90 -17.36
N ALA A 219 0.42 -14.70 -17.39
CA ALA A 219 -0.22 -13.74 -18.30
C ALA A 219 0.13 -12.30 -17.89
N SER A 220 0.23 -11.42 -18.88
CA SER A 220 0.52 -9.99 -18.70
C SER A 220 -0.64 -9.15 -19.22
N GLY A 221 -1.09 -8.17 -18.44
CA GLY A 221 -2.17 -7.29 -18.83
C GLY A 221 -2.40 -6.12 -17.88
N LYS A 222 -3.40 -5.30 -18.17
CA LYS A 222 -3.74 -4.10 -17.37
C LYS A 222 -4.86 -4.36 -16.39
N VAL A 223 -5.88 -5.11 -16.79
CA VAL A 223 -7.04 -5.44 -15.96
C VAL A 223 -6.99 -6.93 -15.69
N ILE A 224 -6.70 -7.28 -14.45
CA ILE A 224 -6.49 -8.66 -14.00
C ILE A 224 -7.52 -8.96 -12.92
N SER A 225 -8.21 -10.09 -13.02
CA SER A 225 -9.10 -10.54 -11.97
C SER A 225 -8.98 -12.04 -11.73
N TRP A 226 -9.25 -12.45 -10.50
CA TRP A 226 -9.35 -13.85 -10.10
C TRP A 226 -10.67 -14.06 -9.39
N VAL A 227 -11.38 -15.12 -9.75
CA VAL A 227 -12.61 -15.56 -9.10
C VAL A 227 -12.28 -16.78 -8.26
N PHE A 228 -12.67 -16.74 -6.99
CA PHE A 228 -12.55 -17.85 -6.06
C PHE A 228 -13.91 -18.22 -5.50
N ASP A 229 -14.12 -19.53 -5.34
CA ASP A 229 -15.13 -20.09 -4.48
C ASP A 229 -14.58 -20.15 -3.05
N VAL A 230 -15.26 -19.49 -2.12
CA VAL A 230 -15.03 -19.59 -0.69
C VAL A 230 -15.99 -20.64 -0.14
N GLU A 231 -15.44 -21.74 0.36
CA GLU A 231 -16.23 -22.85 0.89
C GLU A 231 -15.89 -23.06 2.38
N PRO A 232 -16.82 -22.78 3.32
CA PRO A 232 -16.62 -23.04 4.73
C PRO A 232 -17.02 -24.47 5.14
N GLN A 233 -16.28 -25.01 6.10
CA GLN A 233 -16.63 -26.21 6.85
C GLN A 233 -16.56 -25.95 8.35
N LEU A 234 -17.68 -26.13 9.05
CA LEU A 234 -17.70 -26.14 10.51
C LEU A 234 -17.40 -27.52 11.07
N ASN A 235 -16.94 -27.57 12.31
CA ASN A 235 -16.69 -28.78 13.07
C ASN A 235 -17.99 -29.58 13.29
N ALA A 236 -17.85 -30.80 13.81
CA ALA A 236 -18.98 -31.59 14.28
C ALA A 236 -19.77 -30.80 15.35
N GLY A 237 -21.09 -30.87 15.28
CA GLY A 237 -21.98 -30.12 16.16
C GLY A 237 -21.75 -30.41 17.65
N ASN A 238 -21.34 -31.63 18.00
CA ASN A 238 -21.01 -31.98 19.38
C ASN A 238 -19.70 -31.35 19.91
N MET A 239 -18.88 -30.79 19.02
CA MET A 239 -17.67 -30.04 19.36
C MET A 239 -17.92 -28.54 19.48
N ILE A 240 -19.09 -28.07 19.04
CA ILE A 240 -19.51 -26.66 19.10
C ILE A 240 -20.55 -26.51 20.21
N THR A 241 -20.40 -25.49 21.03
CA THR A 241 -21.33 -25.21 22.13
C THR A 241 -22.73 -24.91 21.63
N ASN A 242 -23.72 -25.39 22.37
CA ASN A 242 -25.13 -24.98 22.25
C ASN A 242 -25.57 -24.10 23.44
N ALA A 243 -24.63 -23.66 24.28
CA ALA A 243 -24.93 -22.86 25.47
C ALA A 243 -25.18 -21.39 25.15
N GLN A 244 -24.64 -20.90 24.04
CA GLN A 244 -24.77 -19.52 23.58
C GLN A 244 -24.57 -19.42 22.06
N GLN A 245 -24.92 -18.27 21.50
CA GLN A 245 -24.58 -17.94 20.12
C GLN A 245 -23.05 -17.92 19.95
N VAL A 246 -22.58 -18.51 18.85
CA VAL A 246 -21.17 -18.49 18.45
C VAL A 246 -21.07 -17.94 17.05
N ASP A 247 -20.35 -16.83 16.92
CA ASP A 247 -20.00 -16.26 15.64
C ASP A 247 -18.74 -16.96 15.12
N TRP A 248 -18.82 -17.51 13.91
CA TRP A 248 -17.69 -18.07 13.20
C TRP A 248 -17.26 -17.10 12.11
N GLN A 249 -15.99 -16.71 12.11
CA GLN A 249 -15.45 -15.69 11.20
C GLN A 249 -14.02 -16.05 10.83
N GLY A 250 -13.71 -15.92 9.54
CA GLY A 250 -12.39 -16.19 9.00
C GLY A 250 -11.85 -15.00 8.22
N THR A 251 -10.53 -14.98 8.01
CA THR A 251 -9.89 -13.93 7.23
C THR A 251 -8.78 -14.51 6.37
N ALA A 252 -8.83 -14.23 5.06
CA ALA A 252 -7.71 -14.42 4.16
C ALA A 252 -7.17 -13.03 3.80
N GLN A 253 -6.00 -12.69 4.32
CA GLN A 253 -5.35 -11.42 4.04
C GLN A 253 -4.59 -11.53 2.71
N ILE A 254 -5.10 -10.86 1.69
CA ILE A 254 -4.53 -10.86 0.34
C ILE A 254 -3.46 -9.79 0.21
N ASN A 255 -2.33 -10.17 -0.40
CA ASN A 255 -1.24 -9.28 -0.77
C ASN A 255 -0.93 -9.48 -2.25
N VAL A 256 -0.54 -8.41 -2.94
CA VAL A 256 -0.33 -8.42 -4.39
C VAL A 256 1.06 -7.88 -4.71
N ARG A 257 1.72 -8.52 -5.68
CA ARG A 257 2.97 -8.05 -6.28
C ARG A 257 2.89 -8.07 -7.80
N TYR A 258 3.65 -7.19 -8.42
CA TYR A 258 3.86 -7.14 -9.87
C TYR A 258 5.34 -7.43 -10.18
N PHE A 259 5.60 -8.05 -11.33
CA PHE A 259 6.94 -8.54 -11.72
C PHE A 259 7.13 -8.63 -13.24
#